data_AF-A0A5C1QI63-F1
#
_entry.id   AF-A0A5C1QI63-F1
#
_cell.length_a   1.000
_cell.length_b   1.000
_cell.length_c   1.000
_cell.angle_alpha   90.00
_cell.angle_beta   90.00
_cell.angle_gamma   90.00
#
_symmetry.space_group_name_H-M   'P 1'
#
loop_
_entity.id
_entity.type
_entity.pdbx_description
1 polymer ?
#
loop_
_entity_poly.entity_id
_entity_poly.type
_entity_poly.pdbx_seq_one_letter_code
_entity_poly.pdbx_strand_id
1 'polypeptide(L)' 'METGTVKWFNSTKGYGFITQANGNDLFVHTSGINGYIDEGDTVEFEIGDGQKGPCAINVKKFNLVFNQFFIFQIIKKGR' A
#
# COMPACT_ATOMS: atom_id res chain seq x y z
N MET A 1 0.44 12.59 2.75
CA MET A 1 0.63 11.13 2.59
C MET A 1 -0.20 10.44 3.64
N GLU A 2 -1.05 9.52 3.21
CA GLU A 2 -1.97 8.71 4.00
C GLU A 2 -1.55 7.24 3.86
N THR A 3 -1.84 6.42 4.87
CA THR A 3 -1.58 4.98 4.82
C THR A 3 -2.89 4.20 4.83
N GLY A 4 -2.88 3.06 4.16
CA GLY A 4 -4.02 2.16 4.12
C GLY A 4 -3.62 0.77 3.70
N THR A 5 -4.62 -0.11 3.65
CA THR A 5 -4.44 -1.51 3.27
C THR A 5 -5.17 -1.77 1.96
N VAL A 6 -4.50 -2.42 1.01
CA VAL A 6 -5.12 -2.79 -0.26
C VAL A 6 -6.22 -3.81 0.02
N LYS A 7 -7.47 -3.41 -0.17
CA LYS A 7 -8.63 -4.29 0.04
C LYS A 7 -8.69 -5.32 -1.06
N TRP A 8 -8.56 -4.85 -2.30
CA TRP A 8 -8.40 -5.67 -3.48
C TRP A 8 -7.85 -4.83 -4.63
N PHE A 9 -7.04 -5.46 -5.48
CA PHE A 9 -6.52 -4.84 -6.70
C PHE A 9 -6.57 -5.85 -7.84
N ASN A 10 -7.13 -5.43 -8.98
CA ASN A 10 -7.18 -6.27 -10.17
C ASN A 10 -6.20 -5.73 -11.21
N SER A 11 -5.01 -6.34 -11.29
CA SER A 11 -3.96 -5.93 -12.23
C SER A 11 -4.37 -6.09 -13.70
N THR A 12 -5.27 -7.03 -14.02
CA THR A 12 -5.79 -7.21 -15.39
C THR A 12 -6.71 -6.06 -15.80
N LYS A 13 -7.52 -5.57 -14.87
CA LYS A 13 -8.44 -4.45 -15.10
C LYS A 13 -7.80 -3.08 -14.86
N GLY A 14 -6.72 -3.01 -14.08
CA GLY A 14 -5.97 -1.80 -13.80
C GLY A 14 -6.57 -0.91 -12.71
N TYR A 15 -7.46 -1.43 -11.86
CA TYR A 15 -8.08 -0.68 -10.77
C TYR A 15 -8.33 -1.54 -9.53
N GLY A 16 -8.53 -0.87 -8.40
CA GLY A 16 -8.83 -1.52 -7.12
C GLY A 16 -9.31 -0.52 -6.08
N PHE A 17 -9.33 -0.97 -4.83
CA PHE A 17 -9.69 -0.16 -3.67
C PHE A 17 -8.71 -0.37 -2.52
N ILE A 18 -8.42 0.73 -1.83
CA ILE A 18 -7.58 0.76 -0.64
C ILE A 18 -8.46 1.20 0.53
N THR A 19 -8.47 0.44 1.60
CA THR A 19 -9.13 0.83 2.84
C THR A 19 -8.19 1.70 3.65
N GLN A 20 -8.58 2.96 3.86
CA GLN A 20 -7.84 3.93 4.67
C GLN A 20 -7.91 3.54 6.15
N ALA A 21 -6.98 4.03 6.98
CA ALA A 21 -7.03 3.84 8.43
C ALA A 21 -8.33 4.38 9.08
N ASN A 22 -8.96 5.37 8.44
CA ASN A 22 -10.26 5.93 8.86
C ASN A 22 -11.47 5.02 8.52
N GLY A 23 -11.25 3.89 7.84
CA GLY A 23 -12.30 2.94 7.44
C GLY A 23 -13.01 3.28 6.11
N ASN A 24 -12.62 4.38 5.45
CA ASN A 24 -13.15 4.73 4.13
C ASN A 24 -12.42 3.95 3.02
N ASP A 25 -13.17 3.54 2.00
CA ASP A 25 -12.62 2.90 0.81
C ASP A 25 -12.26 3.97 -0.24
N LEU A 26 -10.99 4.01 -0.64
CA LEU A 26 -10.46 4.94 -1.63
C LEU A 26 -10.19 4.22 -2.94
N PHE A 27 -10.62 4.82 -4.05
CA PHE A 27 -10.40 4.27 -5.38
C PHE A 27 -8.94 4.43 -5.81
N VAL A 28 -8.34 3.37 -6.36
CA VAL A 28 -6.99 3.40 -6.93
C VAL A 28 -6.98 2.92 -8.37
N HIS A 29 -6.22 3.62 -9.22
CA HIS A 29 -5.97 3.24 -10.61
C HIS A 29 -4.50 2.90 -10.81
N THR A 30 -4.20 1.98 -11.73
CA THR A 30 -2.83 1.56 -12.06
C THR A 30 -1.91 2.72 -12.45
N SER A 31 -2.46 3.81 -13.00
CA SER A 31 -1.68 5.02 -13.33
C SER A 31 -1.11 5.75 -12.12
N GLY A 32 -1.72 5.58 -10.94
CA GLY A 32 -1.28 6.21 -9.69
C GLY A 32 -0.35 5.33 -8.85
N ILE A 33 -0.11 4.08 -9.27
CA ILE A 33 0.68 3.10 -8.52
C ILE A 33 2.12 3.11 -9.02
N ASN A 34 3.06 3.33 -8.10
CA ASN A 34 4.48 3.29 -8.40
C ASN A 34 5.06 1.93 -7.98
N GLY A 35 4.94 0.95 -8.87
CA GLY A 35 5.41 -0.43 -8.67
C GLY A 35 4.27 -1.45 -8.71
N TYR A 36 4.34 -2.45 -7.84
CA TYR A 36 3.34 -3.51 -7.72
C TYR A 36 2.74 -3.51 -6.32
N ILE A 37 1.42 -3.70 -6.25
CA ILE A 37 0.67 -3.86 -5.00
C ILE A 37 -0.18 -5.13 -5.10
N ASP A 38 -0.30 -5.82 -3.99
CA ASP A 38 -1.07 -7.05 -3.85
C ASP A 38 -2.17 -6.86 -2.80
N GLU A 39 -3.14 -7.77 -2.78
CA GLU A 39 -4.17 -7.81 -1.73
C GLU A 39 -3.55 -7.94 -0.33
N GLY A 40 -4.03 -7.12 0.61
CA GLY A 40 -3.58 -7.14 2.00
C GLY A 40 -2.29 -6.38 2.26
N ASP A 41 -1.62 -5.84 1.24
CA ASP A 41 -0.45 -4.99 1.45
C ASP A 41 -0.81 -3.68 2.13
N THR A 42 0.05 -3.25 3.05
CA THR A 42 0.05 -1.88 3.53
C THR A 42 0.72 -0.99 2.48
N VAL A 43 0.03 0.08 2.09
CA VAL A 43 0.49 1.03 1.09
C VAL A 43 0.36 2.45 1.63
N GLU A 44 1.28 3.30 1.21
CA GLU A 44 1.27 4.74 1.44
C GLU A 44 0.88 5.42 0.13
N PHE A 45 -0.07 6.36 0.19
CA PHE A 45 -0.61 7.05 -0.98
C PHE A 45 -0.98 8.49 -0.63
N GLU A 46 -1.34 9.26 -1.64
CA GLU A 46 -1.87 10.61 -1.48
C GLU A 46 -3.27 10.68 -2.09
N ILE A 47 -4.15 11.48 -1.50
CA ILE A 47 -5.50 11.69 -2.03
C ILE A 47 -5.41 12.81 -3.06
N GLY A 48 -5.70 12.49 -4.31
CA GLY A 48 -5.84 13.45 -5.40
C GLY A 48 -7.27 13.50 -5.91
N ASP A 49 -7.62 14.57 -6.62
CA ASP A 49 -8.91 14.72 -7.27
C ASP A 49 -8.88 14.13 -8.68
N GLY A 50 -9.64 13.05 -8.89
CA GLY A 50 -9.81 12.41 -10.18
C GLY A 50 -11.13 12.76 -10.86
N GLN A 51 -11.27 12.38 -12.14
CA GLN A 51 -12.50 12.59 -12.92
C GLN A 51 -13.76 11.92 -12.32
N LYS A 52 -13.58 10.93 -11.44
CA LYS A 52 -14.66 10.17 -10.78
C LYS A 52 -14.75 10.44 -9.27
N GLY A 53 -14.09 11.49 -8.79
CA GLY A 53 -13.95 11.80 -7.36
C GLY A 53 -12.56 11.51 -6.82
N PRO A 54 -12.39 11.48 -5.49
CA PRO A 54 -11.08 11.32 -4.86
C PRO A 54 -10.46 9.98 -5.21
N CYS A 55 -9.20 10.00 -5.64
CA CYS A 55 -8.42 8.82 -6.02
C CYS A 55 -7.06 8.80 -5.33
N ALA A 56 -6.52 7.60 -5.14
CA ALA A 56 -5.17 7.42 -4.63
C ALA A 56 -4.14 7.68 -5.75
N ILE A 57 -3.22 8.60 -5.49
CA ILE A 57 -2.07 8.90 -6.34
C ILE A 57 -0.76 8.60 -5.59
N ASN A 58 0.33 8.42 -6.34
CA ASN A 58 1.67 8.18 -5.78
C ASN A 58 1.73 6.97 -4.82
N VAL A 59 0.97 5.92 -5.11
CA VAL A 59 0.82 4.74 -4.24
C VAL A 59 2.12 3.94 -4.22
N LYS A 60 2.62 3.67 -3.01
CA LYS A 60 3.86 2.92 -2.76
C LYS A 60 3.63 1.86 -1.69
N LYS A 61 4.26 0.70 -1.84
CA LYS A 61 4.20 -0.38 -0.86
C LYS A 61 4.95 0.03 0.41
N PHE A 62 4.24 0.09 1.54
CA PHE A 62 4.80 0.44 2.84
C PHE A 62 5.49 -0.80 3.40
N ASN A 63 6.75 -0.99 3.05
CA ASN A 63 7.49 -2.19 3.42
C ASN A 63 7.96 -2.10 4.89
N LEU A 64 7.28 -2.82 5.78
CA LEU A 64 7.69 -3.00 7.18
C LEU A 64 8.73 -4.13 7.38
N VAL A 65 9.20 -4.78 6.30
CA VAL A 65 10.22 -5.85 6.35
C VAL A 65 11.62 -5.27 6.54
N PHE A 66 11.83 -4.56 7.65
CA PHE A 66 13.17 -4.30 8.18
C PHE A 66 13.39 -4.82 9.61
N ASN A 67 12.36 -5.38 10.27
CA ASN A 67 12.46 -5.79 11.69
C ASN A 67 12.23 -7.29 11.98
N GLN A 68 12.44 -8.19 11.00
CA GLN A 68 12.57 -9.63 11.29
C GLN A 68 14.03 -10.11 11.16
N PHE A 69 14.82 -9.50 10.28
CA PHE A 69 16.24 -9.86 10.08
C PHE A 69 17.14 -9.41 11.23
N PHE A 70 16.84 -8.29 11.88
CA PHE A 70 17.65 -7.78 13.00
C PHE A 70 17.49 -8.62 14.27
N ILE A 71 16.29 -9.11 14.57
CA ILE A 71 16.05 -9.98 15.73
C ILE A 71 16.86 -11.29 15.61
N PHE A 72 16.93 -11.87 14.41
CA PHE A 72 17.77 -13.04 14.16
C PHE A 72 19.27 -12.75 14.30
N GLN A 73 19.73 -11.55 13.94
CA GLN A 73 21.14 -11.17 14.05
C GLN A 73 21.57 -10.95 15.50
N ILE A 74 20.67 -10.46 16.38
CA ILE A 74 20.92 -10.32 17.82
C ILE A 74 21.02 -11.70 18.50
N ILE A 75 20.16 -12.66 18.14
CA ILE A 75 20.17 -14.01 18.75
C ILE A 75 21.41 -14.82 18.30
N LYS A 76 21.95 -14.56 17.10
CA LYS A 76 23.12 -15.27 16.55
C LYS A 76 24.47 -14.69 16.97
N LYS A 77 24.54 -13.46 17.49
CA LYS A 77 25.80 -12.83 17.94
C LYS A 77 26.16 -13.10 19.42
N GLY A 78 25.31 -13.83 20.14
CA GLY A 78 25.54 -14.24 21.54
C GLY A 78 26.12 -15.66 21.71
N ARG A 79 26.74 -16.22 20.67
CA ARG A 79 27.46 -17.50 20.68
C ARG A 79 28.81 -17.33 20.01
#